data_AF-U6D2W3-F1
#
_entry.id   AF-U6D2W3-F1
#
_cell.length_a   1.000
_cell.length_b   1.000
_cell.length_c   1.000
_cell.angle_alpha   90.00
_cell.angle_beta   90.00
_cell.angle_gamma   90.00
#
_symmetry.space_group_name_H-M   'P 1'
#
loop_
_entity.id
_entity.type
_entity.pdbx_description
1 polymer ?
#
loop_
_entity_poly.entity_id
_entity_poly.type
_entity_poly.pdbx_seq_one_letter_code
_entity_poly.pdbx_strand_id
1 'polypeptide(L)'
;GRKIGAGQRAPCPHCVRGALECLYHREKRIGIDLVHDNVEKNLIREVDLLKCCQEQMRKLAQRIDIQMRDNRDAQHALERDLEDKTSAQFIDEKCFNLRNTSDCISFFHGMEKVDGTISVPETWAKFSNDNIRHSQNMRANSIRLREEAENLFEILSDQMWKQFTQTN
;
A
#
# COMPACT_ATOMS: atom_id res chain seq x y z
N GLY A 1 31.03 -9.01 -9.98
CA GLY A 1 30.46 -7.81 -9.33
C GLY A 1 29.61 -8.25 -8.16
N ARG A 2 29.89 -7.74 -6.95
CA ARG A 2 29.18 -8.12 -5.72
C ARG A 2 27.72 -7.62 -5.77
N LYS A 3 26.77 -8.54 -5.64
CA LYS A 3 25.37 -8.21 -5.34
C LYS A 3 25.31 -7.81 -3.87
N ILE A 4 25.06 -6.53 -3.61
CA ILE A 4 24.75 -6.02 -2.28
C ILE A 4 23.26 -6.33 -2.07
N GLY A 5 22.97 -7.46 -1.44
CA GLY A 5 21.64 -7.77 -0.96
C GLY A 5 21.33 -6.87 0.23
N ALA A 6 20.63 -5.76 -0.02
CA ALA A 6 19.99 -4.98 1.02
C ALA A 6 18.84 -5.84 1.58
N GLY A 7 19.16 -6.62 2.61
CA GLY A 7 18.17 -7.37 3.35
C GLY A 7 17.20 -6.39 4.01
N GLN A 8 15.96 -6.38 3.51
CA GLN A 8 14.80 -5.82 4.18
C GLN A 8 14.70 -6.47 5.57
N ARG A 9 15.24 -5.80 6.60
CA ARG A 9 15.03 -6.20 7.99
C ARG A 9 13.71 -5.62 8.45
N ALA A 10 12.68 -6.47 8.38
CA ALA A 10 11.47 -6.35 9.18
C ALA A 10 11.84 -6.12 10.66
N PRO A 11 10.95 -5.47 11.45
CA PRO A 11 11.27 -5.04 12.81
C PRO A 11 11.67 -6.25 13.64
N CYS A 12 12.90 -6.25 14.12
CA CYS A 12 13.49 -7.39 14.76
C CYS A 12 13.17 -7.35 16.27
N PRO A 13 12.23 -8.15 16.79
CA PRO A 13 11.99 -8.27 18.24
C PRO A 13 13.25 -8.73 19.01
N HIS A 14 14.26 -9.23 18.31
CA HIS A 14 15.56 -9.58 18.89
C HIS A 14 16.33 -8.34 19.38
N CYS A 15 16.26 -7.19 18.69
CA CYS A 15 17.02 -5.99 19.08
C CYS A 15 16.55 -5.43 20.43
N VAL A 16 15.23 -5.37 20.63
CA VAL A 16 14.63 -4.98 21.92
C VAL A 16 14.99 -6.00 23.00
N ARG A 17 14.98 -7.29 22.67
CA ARG A 17 15.30 -8.37 23.61
C ARG A 17 16.75 -8.31 24.08
N GLY A 18 17.70 -8.06 23.17
CA GLY A 18 19.11 -7.89 23.52
C GLY A 18 19.37 -6.67 24.39
N ALA A 19 18.73 -5.53 24.08
CA ALA A 19 18.85 -4.32 24.92
C ALA A 19 18.25 -4.52 26.32
N LEU A 20 17.12 -5.24 26.43
CA LEU A 20 16.52 -5.62 27.72
C LEU A 20 17.38 -6.60 28.50
N GLU A 21 18.04 -7.56 27.85
CA GLU A 21 18.95 -8.51 28.48
C GLU A 21 20.18 -7.80 29.07
N CYS A 22 20.72 -6.81 28.34
CA CYS A 22 21.78 -5.94 28.83
C CYS A 22 21.36 -5.14 30.09
N LEU A 23 20.11 -4.64 30.15
CA LEU A 23 19.57 -3.98 31.35
C LEU A 23 19.47 -4.97 32.52
N TYR A 24 18.94 -6.16 32.27
CA TYR A 24 18.77 -7.20 33.29
C TYR A 24 20.10 -7.66 33.91
N HIS A 25 21.17 -7.72 33.12
CA HIS A 25 22.51 -8.01 33.65
C HIS A 25 23.08 -6.86 34.51
N ARG A 26 22.70 -5.61 34.24
CA ARG A 26 23.12 -4.45 35.05
C ARG A 26 22.36 -4.33 36.37
N GLU A 27 21.06 -4.63 36.39
CA GLU A 27 20.25 -4.65 37.61
C GLU A 27 20.75 -5.66 38.66
N LYS A 28 21.57 -6.64 38.27
CA LYS A 28 22.18 -7.63 39.18
C LYS A 28 23.47 -7.17 39.88
N ARG A 29 23.98 -5.97 39.59
CA ARG A 29 25.19 -5.45 40.25
C ARG A 29 24.92 -5.11 41.72
N ILE A 30 25.87 -5.38 42.60
CA ILE A 30 25.75 -5.16 44.06
C ILE A 30 27.00 -4.40 44.56
N GLY A 31 26.84 -3.39 45.42
CA GLY A 31 27.96 -2.67 46.05
C GLY A 31 28.27 -1.29 45.42
N ILE A 32 29.56 -0.93 45.32
CA ILE A 32 30.06 0.40 44.87
C ILE A 32 29.68 0.73 43.41
N ASP A 33 29.24 -0.28 42.66
CA ASP A 33 28.82 -0.23 41.25
C ASP A 33 27.35 0.21 41.06
N LEU A 34 26.66 0.61 42.15
CA LEU A 34 25.25 1.07 42.16
C LEU A 34 25.09 2.54 41.75
N VAL A 35 26.01 3.06 40.94
CA VAL A 35 25.81 4.36 40.29
C VAL A 35 25.03 4.05 39.02
N HIS A 36 23.85 4.66 38.85
CA HIS A 36 23.18 4.71 37.54
C HIS A 36 24.14 5.34 36.53
N ASP A 37 24.92 4.48 35.89
CA ASP A 37 25.96 4.87 34.97
C ASP A 37 25.29 5.44 33.71
N ASN A 38 26.00 6.33 33.02
CA ASN A 38 25.46 6.99 31.83
C ASN A 38 25.00 5.97 30.77
N VAL A 39 25.55 4.76 30.84
CA VAL A 39 25.26 3.64 29.95
C VAL A 39 23.92 2.97 30.27
N GLU A 40 23.51 2.82 31.53
CA GLU A 40 22.16 2.37 31.89
C GLU A 40 21.08 3.35 31.38
N LYS A 41 21.29 4.65 31.57
CA LYS A 41 20.38 5.70 31.05
C LYS A 41 20.29 5.68 29.52
N ASN A 42 21.42 5.47 28.84
CA ASN A 42 21.45 5.39 27.38
C ASN A 42 20.80 4.10 26.85
N LEU A 43 20.91 2.99 27.57
CA LEU A 43 20.30 1.73 27.20
C LEU A 43 18.77 1.75 27.38
N ILE A 44 18.25 2.41 28.43
CA ILE A 44 16.80 2.64 28.58
C ILE A 44 16.27 3.48 27.40
N ARG A 45 16.98 4.57 27.05
CA ARG A 45 16.62 5.40 25.88
C ARG A 45 16.66 4.60 24.58
N GLU A 46 17.63 3.70 24.43
CA GLU A 46 17.71 2.82 23.26
C GLU A 46 16.50 1.89 23.17
N VAL A 47 16.09 1.26 24.26
CA VAL A 47 14.88 0.42 24.31
C VAL A 47 13.63 1.21 23.94
N ASP A 48 13.47 2.42 24.48
CA ASP A 48 12.31 3.27 24.20
C ASP A 48 12.31 3.74 22.74
N LEU A 49 13.47 4.12 22.20
CA LEU A 49 13.63 4.46 20.79
C LEU A 49 13.25 3.28 19.90
N LEU A 50 13.77 2.07 20.18
CA LEU A 50 13.46 0.86 19.40
C LEU A 50 11.97 0.55 19.41
N LYS A 51 11.30 0.65 20.56
CA LYS A 51 9.84 0.47 20.66
C LYS A 51 9.08 1.52 19.83
N CYS A 52 9.52 2.78 19.91
CA CYS A 52 8.95 3.87 19.12
C CYS A 52 9.11 3.62 17.61
N CYS A 53 10.30 3.22 17.15
CA CYS A 53 10.56 2.84 15.76
C CYS A 53 9.63 1.72 15.30
N GLN A 54 9.51 0.65 16.10
CA GLN A 54 8.64 -0.49 15.79
C GLN A 54 7.18 -0.07 15.62
N GLU A 55 6.68 0.82 16.48
CA GLU A 55 5.29 1.27 16.41
C GLU A 55 5.04 2.16 15.18
N GLN A 56 5.98 3.05 14.84
CA GLN A 56 5.90 3.86 13.63
C GLN A 56 5.88 2.99 12.36
N MET A 57 6.77 1.99 12.29
CA MET A 57 6.79 1.04 11.18
C MET A 57 5.50 0.21 11.10
N ARG A 58 4.91 -0.19 12.23
CA ARG A 58 3.64 -0.92 12.27
C ARG A 58 2.48 -0.10 11.72
N LYS A 59 2.38 1.18 12.12
CA LYS A 59 1.38 2.11 11.61
C LYS A 59 1.54 2.35 10.10
N LEU A 60 2.78 2.49 9.63
CA LEU A 60 3.06 2.62 8.20
C LEU A 60 2.62 1.36 7.43
N ALA A 61 2.94 0.16 7.95
CA ALA A 61 2.53 -1.10 7.32
C ALA A 61 1.00 -1.21 7.20
N GLN A 62 0.26 -0.85 8.24
CA GLN A 62 -1.22 -0.82 8.19
C GLN A 62 -1.74 0.12 7.11
N ARG A 63 -1.13 1.30 6.94
CA ARG A 63 -1.51 2.25 5.88
C ARG A 63 -1.19 1.72 4.49
N ILE A 64 -0.06 1.02 4.33
CA ILE A 64 0.30 0.35 3.08
C ILE A 64 -0.72 -0.73 2.73
N ASP A 65 -1.12 -1.54 3.71
CA ASP A 65 -2.14 -2.58 3.51
C ASP A 65 -3.48 -2.02 3.04
N ILE A 66 -3.92 -0.90 3.61
CA ILE A 66 -5.13 -0.20 3.17
C ILE A 66 -4.96 0.29 1.73
N GLN A 67 -3.85 0.98 1.43
CA GLN A 67 -3.59 1.49 0.09
C GLN A 67 -3.51 0.38 -0.98
N MET A 68 -3.02 -0.81 -0.63
CA MET A 68 -3.02 -1.97 -1.52
C MET A 68 -4.43 -2.45 -1.84
N ARG A 69 -5.33 -2.44 -0.86
CA ARG A 69 -6.75 -2.78 -1.08
C ARG A 69 -7.42 -1.76 -2.00
N ASP A 70 -7.23 -0.47 -1.73
CA ASP A 70 -7.80 0.60 -2.55
C ASP A 70 -7.30 0.54 -4.01
N ASN A 71 -6.01 0.24 -4.20
CA ASN A 71 -5.44 0.03 -5.53
C ASN A 71 -6.10 -1.16 -6.26
N ARG A 72 -6.35 -2.25 -5.53
CA ARG A 72 -6.98 -3.45 -6.09
C ARG A 72 -8.44 -3.19 -6.46
N ASP A 73 -9.16 -2.43 -5.64
CA ASP A 73 -10.54 -2.06 -5.93
C ASP A 73 -10.63 -1.15 -7.17
N ALA A 74 -9.72 -0.19 -7.30
CA ALA A 74 -9.61 0.63 -8.51
C ALA A 74 -9.24 -0.18 -9.76
N GLN A 75 -8.37 -1.19 -9.62
CA GLN A 75 -8.04 -2.11 -10.71
C GLN A 75 -9.28 -2.90 -11.14
N HIS A 76 -10.00 -3.52 -10.21
CA HIS A 76 -11.22 -4.27 -10.51
C HIS A 76 -12.28 -3.40 -11.18
N ALA A 77 -12.42 -2.14 -10.79
CA ALA A 77 -13.35 -1.21 -11.44
C ALA A 77 -12.99 -0.97 -12.91
N LEU A 78 -11.70 -0.81 -13.23
CA LEU A 78 -11.22 -0.66 -14.60
C LEU A 78 -11.40 -1.94 -15.42
N GLU A 79 -11.15 -3.10 -14.83
CA GLU A 79 -11.31 -4.40 -15.50
C GLU A 79 -12.77 -4.65 -15.90
N ARG A 80 -13.72 -4.34 -15.01
CA ARG A 80 -15.16 -4.44 -15.34
C ARG A 80 -15.58 -3.47 -16.43
N ASP A 81 -15.15 -2.20 -16.34
CA ASP A 81 -15.45 -1.20 -17.36
C ASP A 81 -14.86 -1.58 -18.73
N LEU A 82 -13.69 -2.23 -18.76
CA LEU A 82 -13.11 -2.77 -19.98
C LEU A 82 -13.90 -3.96 -20.54
N GLU A 83 -14.34 -4.89 -19.69
CA GLU A 83 -15.17 -6.03 -20.08
C GLU A 83 -16.49 -5.57 -20.70
N ASP A 84 -17.17 -4.63 -20.06
CA ASP A 84 -18.44 -4.06 -20.54
C ASP A 84 -18.26 -3.44 -21.94
N LYS A 85 -17.20 -2.65 -22.15
CA LYS A 85 -16.89 -2.05 -23.46
C LYS A 85 -16.52 -3.07 -24.52
N THR A 86 -15.81 -4.13 -24.14
CA THR A 86 -15.43 -5.21 -25.06
C THR A 86 -16.68 -5.93 -25.54
N SER A 87 -17.64 -6.20 -24.63
CA SER A 87 -18.93 -6.78 -24.96
C SER A 87 -19.74 -5.88 -25.90
N ALA A 88 -19.81 -4.57 -25.60
CA ALA A 88 -20.49 -3.59 -26.44
C ALA A 88 -19.87 -3.53 -27.85
N GLN A 89 -18.54 -3.47 -27.95
CA GLN A 89 -17.82 -3.45 -29.23
C GLN A 89 -18.10 -4.72 -30.05
N PHE A 90 -18.15 -5.89 -29.41
CA PHE A 90 -18.47 -7.14 -30.09
C PHE A 90 -19.90 -7.16 -30.66
N ILE A 91 -20.85 -6.56 -29.94
CA ILE A 91 -22.23 -6.36 -30.44
C ILE A 91 -22.21 -5.42 -31.64
N ASP A 92 -21.54 -4.28 -31.55
CA ASP A 92 -21.43 -3.30 -32.62
C ASP A 92 -20.80 -3.90 -33.88
N GLU A 93 -19.73 -4.68 -33.73
CA GLU A 93 -19.07 -5.38 -34.83
C GLU A 93 -20.00 -6.39 -35.50
N LYS A 94 -20.77 -7.15 -34.72
CA LYS A 94 -21.80 -8.05 -35.27
C LYS A 94 -22.85 -7.27 -36.05
N CYS A 95 -23.40 -6.22 -35.46
CA CYS A 95 -24.42 -5.38 -36.08
C CYS A 95 -23.93 -4.74 -37.38
N PHE A 96 -22.70 -4.25 -37.40
CA PHE A 96 -22.06 -3.67 -38.59
C PHE A 96 -21.95 -4.67 -39.75
N ASN A 97 -21.72 -5.95 -39.45
CA ASN A 97 -21.55 -7.00 -40.45
C ASN A 97 -22.88 -7.60 -40.96
N LEU A 98 -24.03 -7.23 -40.39
CA LEU A 98 -25.34 -7.70 -40.85
C LEU A 98 -25.69 -7.12 -42.23
N ARG A 99 -26.32 -7.93 -43.08
CA ARG A 99 -26.86 -7.55 -44.40
C ARG A 99 -28.32 -7.94 -44.47
N ASN A 100 -29.09 -7.38 -45.41
CA ASN A 100 -30.51 -7.72 -45.58
C ASN A 100 -30.78 -9.21 -45.90
N THR A 101 -29.75 -9.97 -46.26
CA THR A 101 -29.81 -11.42 -46.50
C THR A 101 -29.35 -12.24 -45.31
N SER A 102 -29.00 -11.62 -44.19
CA SER A 102 -28.59 -12.31 -42.96
C SER A 102 -29.79 -13.02 -42.33
N ASP A 103 -29.58 -14.24 -41.84
CA ASP A 103 -30.58 -14.96 -41.06
C ASP A 103 -30.92 -14.19 -39.77
N CYS A 104 -32.17 -14.32 -39.31
CA CYS A 104 -32.70 -13.68 -38.08
C CYS A 104 -33.06 -12.19 -38.15
N ILE A 105 -33.21 -11.59 -39.34
CA ILE A 105 -33.83 -10.26 -39.49
C ILE A 105 -35.35 -10.45 -39.40
N SER A 106 -35.94 -10.22 -38.23
CA SER A 106 -37.37 -10.34 -37.99
C SER A 106 -37.87 -9.18 -37.13
N PHE A 107 -39.14 -8.82 -37.29
CA PHE A 107 -39.73 -7.73 -36.52
C PHE A 107 -39.99 -8.17 -35.08
N PHE A 108 -39.25 -7.61 -34.12
CA PHE A 108 -39.45 -7.84 -32.69
C PHE A 108 -40.39 -6.78 -32.11
N HIS A 109 -41.58 -7.22 -31.67
CA HIS A 109 -42.55 -6.34 -30.99
C HIS A 109 -42.01 -5.85 -29.64
N GLY A 110 -42.20 -4.57 -29.33
CA GLY A 110 -41.85 -3.98 -28.03
C GLY A 110 -40.52 -3.22 -27.96
N MET A 111 -39.76 -3.17 -29.06
CA MET A 111 -38.51 -2.39 -29.19
C MET A 111 -38.70 -0.86 -29.15
N GLU A 112 -39.93 -0.36 -29.23
CA GLU A 112 -40.23 1.09 -29.17
C GLU A 112 -40.09 1.69 -27.75
N LYS A 113 -40.00 0.84 -26.72
CA LYS A 113 -39.80 1.31 -25.35
C LYS A 113 -38.32 1.57 -25.12
N VAL A 114 -37.93 2.85 -25.15
CA VAL A 114 -36.61 3.29 -24.67
C VAL A 114 -36.53 2.93 -23.18
N ASP A 115 -35.66 1.99 -22.87
CA ASP A 115 -35.39 1.57 -21.51
C ASP A 115 -34.60 2.66 -20.77
N GLY A 116 -34.99 2.96 -19.54
CA GLY A 116 -34.33 3.98 -18.70
C GLY A 116 -32.92 3.58 -18.24
N THR A 117 -32.54 2.31 -18.46
CA THR A 117 -31.22 1.77 -18.19
C THR A 117 -30.21 1.99 -19.33
N ILE A 118 -30.60 2.68 -20.41
CA ILE A 118 -29.71 2.96 -21.55
C ILE A 118 -28.78 4.13 -21.24
N SER A 119 -27.48 3.86 -21.25
CA SER A 119 -26.42 4.86 -21.15
C SER A 119 -26.37 5.72 -22.42
N VAL A 120 -26.28 7.04 -22.29
CA VAL A 120 -25.90 7.92 -23.42
C VAL A 120 -24.38 8.00 -23.54
N PRO A 121 -23.82 8.22 -24.74
CA PRO A 121 -22.37 8.24 -24.96
C PRO A 121 -21.61 9.14 -23.98
N GLU A 122 -22.16 10.30 -23.64
CA GLU A 122 -21.56 11.24 -22.70
C GLU A 122 -21.47 10.65 -21.29
N THR A 123 -22.53 9.97 -20.83
CA THR A 123 -22.54 9.32 -19.51
C THR A 123 -21.61 8.11 -19.45
N TRP A 124 -21.48 7.36 -20.55
CA TRP A 124 -20.56 6.23 -20.66
C TRP A 124 -19.10 6.70 -20.64
N ALA A 125 -18.78 7.72 -21.43
CA ALA A 125 -17.45 8.34 -21.45
C ALA A 125 -17.09 8.94 -20.07
N LYS A 126 -18.06 9.60 -19.42
CA LYS A 126 -17.87 10.15 -18.08
C LYS A 126 -17.58 9.05 -17.05
N PHE A 127 -18.35 7.97 -17.02
CA PHE A 127 -18.13 6.83 -16.12
C PHE A 127 -16.70 6.28 -16.25
N SER A 128 -16.25 6.11 -17.49
CA SER A 128 -14.90 5.67 -17.82
C SER A 128 -13.83 6.64 -17.28
N ASN A 129 -14.01 7.94 -17.53
CA ASN A 129 -13.09 8.97 -17.07
C ASN A 129 -13.05 9.06 -15.54
N ASP A 130 -14.17 8.86 -14.86
CA ASP A 130 -14.25 8.83 -13.41
C ASP A 130 -13.47 7.64 -12.84
N ASN A 131 -13.59 6.45 -13.45
CA ASN A 131 -12.80 5.26 -13.07
C ASN A 131 -11.29 5.47 -13.28
N ILE A 132 -10.90 6.05 -14.43
CA ILE A 132 -9.50 6.36 -14.73
C ILE A 132 -8.94 7.36 -13.72
N ARG A 133 -9.68 8.44 -13.44
CA ARG A 133 -9.27 9.46 -12.46
C ARG A 133 -9.14 8.87 -11.06
N HIS A 134 -10.07 7.99 -10.67
CA HIS A 134 -9.98 7.28 -9.41
C HIS A 134 -8.71 6.42 -9.31
N SER A 135 -8.39 5.62 -10.34
CA SER A 135 -7.14 4.84 -10.39
C SER A 135 -5.89 5.72 -10.37
N GLN A 136 -5.88 6.84 -11.09
CA GLN A 136 -4.79 7.81 -11.06
C GLN A 136 -4.56 8.35 -9.63
N ASN A 137 -5.63 8.69 -8.91
CA ASN A 137 -5.55 9.14 -7.52
C ASN A 137 -4.96 8.04 -6.62
N MET A 138 -5.44 6.80 -6.73
CA MET A 138 -4.93 5.67 -5.94
C MET A 138 -3.43 5.43 -6.19
N ARG A 139 -2.98 5.49 -7.45
CA ARG A 139 -1.56 5.40 -7.80
C ARG A 139 -0.74 6.56 -7.23
N ALA A 140 -1.26 7.79 -7.28
CA ALA A 140 -0.59 8.95 -6.71
C ALA A 140 -0.43 8.83 -5.18
N ASN A 141 -1.47 8.35 -4.48
CA ASN A 141 -1.38 8.10 -3.04
C ASN A 141 -0.37 7.00 -2.71
N SER A 142 -0.32 5.93 -3.53
CA SER A 142 0.68 4.88 -3.38
C SER A 142 2.12 5.38 -3.58
N ILE A 143 2.35 6.31 -4.50
CA ILE A 143 3.67 6.95 -4.70
C ILE A 143 4.05 7.74 -3.45
N ARG A 144 3.16 8.62 -2.99
CA ARG A 144 3.39 9.43 -1.78
C ARG A 144 3.66 8.57 -0.54
N LEU A 145 2.95 7.45 -0.39
CA LEU A 145 3.14 6.55 0.73
C LEU A 145 4.48 5.82 0.67
N ARG A 146 4.99 5.53 -0.54
CA ARG A 146 6.34 4.97 -0.72
C ARG A 146 7.42 5.99 -0.36
N GLU A 147 7.27 7.24 -0.80
CA GLU A 147 8.18 8.33 -0.41
C GLU A 147 8.18 8.53 1.11
N GLU A 148 7.01 8.52 1.75
CA GLU A 148 6.92 8.60 3.21
C GLU A 148 7.59 7.41 3.89
N ALA A 149 7.42 6.20 3.35
CA ALA A 149 8.07 5.01 3.87
C ALA A 149 9.60 5.12 3.80
N GLU A 150 10.14 5.54 2.66
CA GLU A 150 11.58 5.74 2.46
C GLU A 150 12.14 6.77 3.45
N ASN A 151 11.49 7.94 3.55
CA ASN A 151 11.89 8.98 4.50
C ASN A 151 11.84 8.49 5.95
N LEU A 152 10.79 7.76 6.33
CA LEU A 152 10.69 7.19 7.68
C LEU A 152 11.83 6.21 7.94
N PHE A 153 12.15 5.33 6.98
CA PHE A 153 13.26 4.38 7.16
C PHE A 153 14.60 5.07 7.30
N GLU A 154 14.87 6.14 6.54
CA GLU A 154 16.08 6.94 6.69
C GLU A 154 16.17 7.58 8.08
N ILE A 155 15.10 8.23 8.53
CA ILE A 155 15.03 8.89 9.84
C ILE A 155 15.25 7.88 10.97
N LEU A 156 14.51 6.77 10.96
CA LEU A 156 14.62 5.77 12.03
C LEU A 156 15.99 5.10 12.04
N SER A 157 16.58 4.85 10.87
CA SER A 157 17.92 4.27 10.76
C SER A 157 18.99 5.21 11.33
N ASP A 158 18.94 6.49 10.99
CA ASP A 158 19.86 7.50 11.52
C ASP A 158 19.72 7.66 13.04
N GLN A 159 18.48 7.71 13.56
CA GLN A 159 18.22 7.78 15.00
C GLN A 159 18.77 6.55 15.74
N MET A 160 18.49 5.35 15.23
CA MET A 160 18.99 4.11 15.82
C MET A 160 20.52 4.05 15.80
N TRP A 161 21.14 4.45 14.70
CA TRP A 161 22.60 4.48 14.58
C TRP A 161 23.25 5.44 15.58
N LYS A 162 22.70 6.65 15.71
CA LYS A 162 23.17 7.66 16.67
C LYS A 162 23.04 7.14 18.11
N GLN A 163 21.92 6.52 18.45
CA GLN A 163 21.68 5.99 19.80
C GLN A 163 22.60 4.80 20.12
N PHE A 164 22.81 3.91 19.16
CA PHE A 164 23.74 2.78 19.30
C PHE A 164 25.18 3.25 19.55
N THR A 165 25.62 4.25 18.79
CA THR A 165 26.97 4.86 18.91
C THR A 165 27.15 5.62 20.23
N GLN A 166 26.07 6.07 20.89
CA GLN A 166 26.14 6.71 22.20
C GLN A 166 26.16 5.70 23.37
N THR A 167 25.77 4.45 23.11
CA THR A 167 25.62 3.41 24.12
C THR A 167 26.81 2.43 24.13
N ASN A 168 27.57 2.34 23.03
CA ASN A 168 28.79 1.53 22.86
C ASN A 168 30.02 2.41 22.65
#